data_AF-A0A6B0X823-F1
#
_entry.id   AF-A0A6B0X823-F1
#
_cell.length_a   1.000
_cell.length_b   1.000
_cell.length_c   1.000
_cell.angle_alpha   90.00
_cell.angle_beta   90.00
_cell.angle_gamma   90.00
#
_symmetry.space_group_name_H-M   'P 1'
#
loop_
_entity.id
_entity.type
_entity.pdbx_description
1 polymer ?
#
loop_
_entity_poly.entity_id
_entity_poly.type
_entity_poly.pdbx_seq_one_letter_code
_entity_poly.pdbx_strand_id
1 'polypeptide(L)'
;MKILVSNLGSTSFKYKVFAMPEEVVLARGGMDRIGGQGSVHTFEIGGADEIEQAVDLPDHASAIDEALVRLSEGGVLASVEELDAVGFKAVHARAISGVVELDEDIVGRMEDFYPLAPAHNPAYVAAIRQFARVAPKARRVGCFETAFHGAMPQRRKMYAVPYAWYEQYGIQRYGFHGASHRYAAEKVVELEGRNDLKHVNMHLGGSSSLCAVKDGVSQGASHGLSPQGGLPQNNRIGDLDPYALDLVMRNEGRPWDEVLAQCANEGGLVGLCGHSDMRDIEAGAASGDERCALAIAVLATSTRDWLGAFVVEMGGLDAISFTGGIGEYSAVVRGQILRDLEFLGVVMDATKNEAVQGEGSLHAESSRVPIYVLRTDEELVVARQTCEFLGVGTEGA
;
A
#
# COMPACT_ATOMS: atom_id res chain seq x y z
N MET A 1 18.61 17.15 6.56
CA MET A 1 18.33 16.07 7.52
C MET A 1 18.54 14.73 6.86
N LYS A 2 19.00 13.71 7.58
CA LYS A 2 19.08 12.32 7.12
C LYS A 2 17.92 11.51 7.71
N ILE A 3 17.03 11.05 6.83
CA ILE A 3 15.87 10.25 7.22
C ILE A 3 16.03 8.84 6.65
N LEU A 4 16.03 7.83 7.52
CA LEU A 4 15.94 6.44 7.10
C LEU A 4 14.46 6.05 7.00
N VAL A 5 14.01 5.65 5.82
CA VAL A 5 12.68 5.09 5.62
C VAL A 5 12.76 3.57 5.75
N SER A 6 11.91 3.00 6.61
CA SER A 6 11.84 1.58 6.91
C SER A 6 10.53 0.97 6.41
N ASN A 7 10.66 -0.06 5.57
CA ASN A 7 9.56 -0.86 5.06
C ASN A 7 9.82 -2.34 5.37
N LEU A 8 8.96 -2.93 6.22
CA LEU A 8 9.16 -4.25 6.80
C LEU A 8 8.11 -5.24 6.29
N GLY A 9 8.60 -6.40 5.87
CA GLY A 9 7.79 -7.59 5.63
C GLY A 9 8.02 -8.64 6.73
N SER A 10 7.25 -9.73 6.68
CA SER A 10 7.40 -10.84 7.62
C SER A 10 8.80 -11.47 7.59
N THR A 11 9.48 -11.45 6.43
CA THR A 11 10.80 -12.05 6.21
C THR A 11 11.74 -11.12 5.43
N SER A 12 11.44 -9.83 5.37
CA SER A 12 12.23 -8.87 4.62
C SER A 12 12.28 -7.49 5.28
N PHE A 13 13.35 -6.75 4.99
CA PHE A 13 13.53 -5.37 5.41
C PHE A 13 14.10 -4.57 4.25
N LYS A 14 13.34 -3.59 3.77
CA LYS A 14 13.78 -2.62 2.77
C LYS A 14 13.94 -1.26 3.42
N TYR A 15 14.99 -0.54 3.01
CA TYR A 15 15.24 0.81 3.48
C TYR A 15 15.81 1.70 2.38
N LYS A 16 15.52 3.00 2.52
CA LYS A 16 16.18 4.07 1.79
C LYS A 16 16.59 5.15 2.79
N VAL A 17 17.75 5.77 2.59
CA VAL A 17 18.18 6.93 3.36
C VAL A 17 18.11 8.15 2.46
N PHE A 18 17.35 9.15 2.88
CA PHE A 18 17.18 10.40 2.15
C PHE A 18 17.91 11.55 2.85
N ALA A 19 18.54 12.42 2.06
CA ALA A 19 18.78 13.80 2.46
C ALA A 19 17.51 14.62 2.16
N MET A 20 16.90 15.16 3.21
CA MET A 20 15.70 16.00 3.15
C MET A 20 16.02 17.43 3.61
N PRO A 21 15.42 18.48 3.00
CA PRO A 21 14.28 18.43 2.07
C PRO A 21 14.65 18.25 0.58
N GLU A 22 15.91 17.98 0.24
CA GLU A 22 16.39 17.91 -1.16
C GLU A 22 15.94 16.64 -1.91
N GLU A 23 15.32 15.67 -1.22
CA GLU A 23 14.81 14.41 -1.77
C GLU A 23 15.89 13.54 -2.44
N VAL A 24 17.15 13.68 -2.00
CA VAL A 24 18.28 12.93 -2.55
C VAL A 24 18.42 11.59 -1.85
N VAL A 25 18.39 10.49 -2.61
CA VAL A 25 18.68 9.15 -2.09
C VAL A 25 20.18 9.02 -1.82
N LEU A 26 20.57 8.86 -0.56
CA LEU A 26 21.96 8.66 -0.14
C LEU A 26 22.34 7.18 -0.15
N ALA A 27 21.38 6.31 0.14
CA ALA A 27 21.54 4.86 0.12
C ALA A 27 20.20 4.16 -0.03
N ARG A 28 20.23 2.94 -0.56
CA ARG A 28 19.10 2.01 -0.57
C ARG A 28 19.58 0.60 -0.28
N GLY A 29 18.74 -0.20 0.36
CA GLY A 29 19.04 -1.60 0.60
C GLY A 29 17.81 -2.43 0.86
N GLY A 30 17.97 -3.74 0.66
CA GLY A 30 16.95 -4.75 0.88
C GLY A 30 17.58 -6.01 1.44
N MET A 31 16.91 -6.58 2.42
CA MET A 31 17.27 -7.87 3.00
C MET A 31 16.08 -8.80 2.84
N ASP A 32 16.35 -10.02 2.40
CA ASP A 32 15.35 -11.08 2.24
C ASP A 32 15.74 -12.32 3.03
N ARG A 33 14.71 -13.14 3.35
CA ARG A 33 14.81 -14.41 4.10
C ARG A 33 15.27 -14.26 5.56
N ILE A 34 14.96 -13.12 6.19
CA ILE A 34 15.20 -12.88 7.62
C ILE A 34 14.54 -13.99 8.45
N GLY A 35 15.27 -14.54 9.42
CA GLY A 35 14.88 -15.68 10.26
C GLY A 35 15.01 -17.04 9.58
N GLY A 36 15.41 -17.07 8.30
CA GLY A 36 15.60 -18.27 7.49
C GLY A 36 17.06 -18.49 7.07
N GLN A 37 17.29 -19.57 6.31
CA GLN A 37 18.61 -19.88 5.77
C GLN A 37 18.92 -19.08 4.50
N GLY A 38 20.17 -18.64 4.38
CA GLY A 38 20.66 -17.95 3.18
C GLY A 38 20.05 -16.57 3.02
N SER A 39 20.03 -15.79 4.10
CA SER A 39 19.68 -14.37 4.02
C SER A 39 20.68 -13.62 3.15
N VAL A 40 20.17 -12.66 2.39
CA VAL A 40 20.94 -11.85 1.47
C VAL A 40 20.65 -10.39 1.76
N HIS A 41 21.70 -9.58 1.74
CA HIS A 41 21.60 -8.12 1.79
C HIS A 41 22.12 -7.56 0.48
N THR A 42 21.22 -6.89 -0.24
CA THR A 42 21.51 -6.16 -1.48
C THR A 42 21.41 -4.68 -1.19
N PHE A 43 22.43 -3.89 -1.50
CA PHE A 43 22.45 -2.46 -1.20
C PHE A 43 23.30 -1.64 -2.17
N GLU A 44 22.99 -0.35 -2.22
CA GLU A 44 23.67 0.68 -2.97
C GLU A 44 23.90 1.89 -2.05
N ILE A 45 25.13 2.40 -2.01
CA ILE A 45 25.52 3.50 -1.12
C ILE A 45 26.23 4.58 -1.94
N GLY A 46 25.80 5.84 -1.80
CA GLY A 46 26.47 6.99 -2.41
C GLY A 46 26.52 6.97 -3.94
N GLY A 47 25.61 6.25 -4.60
CA GLY A 47 25.59 6.06 -6.05
C GLY A 47 26.68 5.11 -6.57
N ALA A 48 27.29 4.29 -5.71
CA ALA A 48 28.16 3.19 -6.12
C ALA A 48 27.38 2.06 -6.82
N ASP A 49 28.08 1.05 -7.33
CA ASP A 49 27.42 -0.14 -7.88
C ASP A 49 26.69 -0.93 -6.77
N GLU A 50 25.61 -1.61 -7.16
CA GLU A 50 24.86 -2.49 -6.26
C GLU A 50 25.73 -3.66 -5.78
N ILE A 51 25.75 -3.88 -4.47
CA ILE A 51 26.46 -4.97 -3.82
C ILE A 51 25.43 -5.96 -3.28
N GLU A 52 25.62 -7.24 -3.58
CA GLU A 52 24.89 -8.34 -2.98
C GLU A 52 25.83 -9.18 -2.11
N GLN A 53 25.43 -9.46 -0.87
CA GLN A 53 26.21 -10.30 0.03
C GLN A 53 25.34 -11.23 0.87
N ALA A 54 25.87 -12.43 1.14
CA ALA A 54 25.28 -13.35 2.09
C ALA A 54 25.54 -12.87 3.52
N VAL A 55 24.49 -12.89 4.34
CA VAL A 55 24.53 -12.43 5.74
C VAL A 55 23.70 -13.39 6.61
N ASP A 56 24.02 -13.47 7.90
CA ASP A 56 23.23 -14.25 8.86
C ASP A 56 22.28 -13.32 9.61
N LEU A 57 20.98 -13.40 9.29
CA LEU A 57 19.94 -12.53 9.83
C LEU A 57 18.89 -13.36 10.59
N PRO A 58 19.14 -13.76 11.85
CA PRO A 58 18.18 -14.55 12.62
C PRO A 58 16.87 -13.81 12.94
N ASP A 59 16.85 -12.48 12.92
CA ASP A 59 15.66 -11.66 13.17
C ASP A 59 15.77 -10.27 12.53
N HIS A 60 14.70 -9.47 12.62
CA HIS A 60 14.71 -8.09 12.11
C HIS A 60 15.67 -7.17 12.87
N ALA A 61 16.04 -7.50 14.11
CA ALA A 61 16.96 -6.67 14.88
C ALA A 61 18.38 -6.75 14.32
N SER A 62 18.84 -7.96 13.96
CA SER A 62 20.13 -8.15 13.28
C SER A 62 20.15 -7.55 11.88
N ALA A 63 19.02 -7.58 11.16
CA ALA A 63 18.86 -6.92 9.87
C ALA A 63 19.04 -5.39 9.97
N ILE A 64 18.46 -4.77 10.99
CA ILE A 64 18.62 -3.32 11.24
C ILE A 64 20.07 -2.99 11.62
N ASP A 65 20.69 -3.81 12.47
CA ASP A 65 22.08 -3.61 12.88
C ASP A 65 23.03 -3.69 11.67
N GLU A 66 22.86 -4.69 10.80
CA GLU A 66 23.65 -4.84 9.57
C GLU A 66 23.46 -3.63 8.62
N ALA A 67 22.23 -3.16 8.44
CA ALA A 67 21.96 -1.98 7.60
C ALA A 67 22.69 -0.74 8.13
N LEU A 68 22.66 -0.50 9.45
CA LEU A 68 23.33 0.64 10.08
C LEU A 68 24.86 0.53 10.00
N VAL A 69 25.41 -0.68 10.11
CA VAL A 69 26.84 -0.94 9.90
C VAL A 69 27.25 -0.57 8.47
N ARG A 70 26.54 -1.08 7.45
CA ARG A 70 26.86 -0.76 6.05
C ARG A 70 26.73 0.73 5.74
N LEU A 71 25.68 1.38 6.24
CA LEU A 71 25.50 2.83 6.09
C LEU A 71 26.66 3.64 6.70
N SER A 72 27.24 3.13 7.79
CA SER A 72 28.38 3.78 8.45
C SER A 72 29.69 3.55 7.70
N GLU A 73 29.98 2.29 7.33
CA GLU A 73 31.19 1.93 6.57
C GLU A 73 31.21 2.55 5.17
N GLY A 74 30.04 2.68 4.53
CA GLY A 74 29.89 3.32 3.23
C GLY A 74 29.93 4.85 3.29
N GLY A 75 30.11 5.46 4.47
CA GLY A 75 30.29 6.90 4.63
C GLY A 75 29.01 7.74 4.51
N VAL A 76 27.83 7.11 4.42
CA VAL A 76 26.54 7.81 4.45
C VAL A 76 26.25 8.36 5.84
N LEU A 77 26.68 7.65 6.88
CA LEU A 77 26.61 8.08 8.26
C LEU A 77 28.03 8.04 8.86
N ALA A 78 28.53 9.13 9.45
CA ALA A 78 29.76 9.03 10.24
C ALA A 78 29.55 8.23 11.53
N SER A 79 28.31 8.27 12.05
CA SER A 79 27.81 7.41 13.13
C SER A 79 26.29 7.36 13.06
N VAL A 80 25.67 6.40 13.76
CA VAL A 80 24.21 6.27 13.86
C VAL A 80 23.55 7.54 14.43
N GLU A 81 24.29 8.38 15.17
CA GLU A 81 23.77 9.64 15.70
C GLU A 81 23.48 10.71 14.63
N GLU A 82 23.97 10.53 13.40
CA GLU A 82 23.63 11.42 12.27
C GLU A 82 22.24 11.16 11.68
N LEU A 83 21.55 10.10 12.11
CA LEU A 83 20.15 9.89 11.75
C LEU A 83 19.26 10.85 12.55
N ASP A 84 18.66 11.82 11.85
CA ASP A 84 17.69 12.73 12.45
C ASP A 84 16.37 12.00 12.78
N ALA A 85 15.95 11.11 11.87
CA ALA A 85 14.73 10.33 12.04
C ALA A 85 14.74 8.99 11.31
N VAL A 86 13.87 8.11 11.80
CA VAL A 86 13.45 6.89 11.12
C VAL A 86 11.96 6.99 10.83
N GLY A 87 11.60 7.05 9.56
CA GLY A 87 10.23 7.02 9.08
C GLY A 87 9.78 5.57 8.85
N PHE A 88 8.72 5.13 9.50
CA PHE A 88 8.14 3.80 9.33
C PHE A 88 6.89 3.89 8.46
N LYS A 89 6.81 3.05 7.43
CA LYS A 89 5.57 2.81 6.68
C LYS A 89 4.60 1.95 7.50
N ALA A 90 4.18 2.45 8.66
CA ALA A 90 3.42 1.70 9.64
C ALA A 90 2.07 1.25 9.07
N VAL A 91 1.63 0.03 9.39
CA VAL A 91 0.40 -0.51 8.78
C VAL A 91 -0.85 -0.11 9.55
N HIS A 92 -0.96 -0.49 10.82
CA HIS A 92 -2.21 -0.26 11.55
C HIS A 92 -2.03 -0.16 13.07
N ALA A 93 -2.87 0.65 13.72
CA ALA A 93 -2.94 0.78 15.18
C ALA A 93 -4.37 1.12 15.61
N ARG A 94 -4.78 0.67 16.81
CA ARG A 94 -6.11 0.95 17.34
C ARG A 94 -6.32 2.45 17.57
N ALA A 95 -7.40 2.98 17.00
CA ALA A 95 -7.83 4.38 17.16
C ALA A 95 -6.76 5.43 16.77
N ILE A 96 -5.75 5.03 16.00
CA ILE A 96 -4.69 5.90 15.50
C ILE A 96 -4.67 5.81 13.98
N SER A 97 -4.70 6.98 13.35
CA SER A 97 -4.41 7.19 11.93
C SER A 97 -3.60 8.47 11.83
N GLY A 98 -2.73 8.57 10.83
CA GLY A 98 -1.95 9.79 10.61
C GLY A 98 -0.44 9.56 10.67
N VAL A 99 0.28 10.67 10.77
CA VAL A 99 1.74 10.69 10.98
C VAL A 99 1.98 11.05 12.44
N VAL A 100 2.59 10.16 13.21
CA VAL A 100 2.78 10.32 14.66
C VAL A 100 4.17 9.89 15.09
N GLU A 101 4.63 10.38 16.24
CA GLU A 101 5.81 9.82 16.88
C GLU A 101 5.49 8.45 17.50
N LEU A 102 6.41 7.50 17.36
CA LEU A 102 6.26 6.13 17.83
C LEU A 102 6.88 5.97 19.21
N ASP A 103 6.05 6.21 20.23
CA ASP A 103 6.33 5.92 21.63
C ASP A 103 5.72 4.56 22.06
N GLU A 104 5.87 4.20 23.35
CA GLU A 104 5.35 2.94 23.87
C GLU A 104 3.80 2.86 23.90
N ASP A 105 3.09 4.00 23.98
CA ASP A 105 1.61 3.98 23.89
C ASP A 105 1.18 3.62 22.47
N ILE A 106 1.80 4.23 21.45
CA ILE A 106 1.51 3.89 20.06
C ILE A 106 1.90 2.46 19.73
N VAL A 107 3.05 1.98 20.26
CA VAL A 107 3.46 0.57 20.11
C VAL A 107 2.41 -0.37 20.72
N GLY A 108 1.93 -0.11 21.93
CA GLY A 108 0.87 -0.93 22.55
C GLY A 108 -0.41 -0.99 21.69
N ARG A 109 -0.79 0.13 21.07
CA ARG A 109 -1.94 0.18 20.15
C ARG A 109 -1.71 -0.55 18.81
N MET A 110 -0.47 -0.68 18.37
CA MET A 110 -0.10 -1.54 17.23
C MET A 110 -0.21 -3.02 17.60
N GLU A 111 0.21 -3.37 18.83
CA GLU A 111 0.12 -4.74 19.38
C GLU A 111 -1.33 -5.22 19.48
N ASP A 112 -2.24 -4.35 19.92
CA ASP A 112 -3.68 -4.64 19.95
C ASP A 112 -4.25 -5.09 18.59
N PHE A 113 -3.63 -4.66 17.49
CA PHE A 113 -4.05 -4.95 16.12
C PHE A 113 -3.20 -6.02 15.42
N TYR A 114 -2.38 -6.78 16.15
CA TYR A 114 -1.73 -7.98 15.63
C TYR A 114 -2.69 -8.95 14.94
N PRO A 115 -3.91 -9.24 15.46
CA PRO A 115 -4.84 -10.12 14.77
C PRO A 115 -5.31 -9.58 13.40
N LEU A 116 -5.27 -8.26 13.18
CA LEU A 116 -5.70 -7.63 11.93
C LEU A 116 -4.57 -7.48 10.90
N ALA A 117 -3.31 -7.39 11.36
CA ALA A 117 -2.13 -7.27 10.51
C ALA A 117 -0.97 -8.19 10.98
N PRO A 118 -1.19 -9.51 11.08
CA PRO A 118 -0.26 -10.43 11.74
C PRO A 118 1.07 -10.57 11.01
N ALA A 119 1.08 -10.40 9.68
CA ALA A 119 2.28 -10.45 8.86
C ALA A 119 3.10 -9.15 8.89
N HIS A 120 2.55 -8.06 9.43
CA HIS A 120 3.16 -6.73 9.36
C HIS A 120 3.46 -6.15 10.74
N ASN A 121 2.42 -5.92 11.57
CA ASN A 121 2.58 -5.19 12.83
C ASN A 121 3.68 -5.76 13.76
N PRO A 122 3.83 -7.09 13.93
CA PRO A 122 4.91 -7.63 14.77
C PRO A 122 6.31 -7.24 14.31
N ALA A 123 6.59 -7.29 13.00
CA ALA A 123 7.88 -6.91 12.44
C ALA A 123 8.15 -5.40 12.64
N TYR A 124 7.13 -4.56 12.43
CA TYR A 124 7.22 -3.13 12.68
C TYR A 124 7.49 -2.81 14.15
N VAL A 125 6.76 -3.42 15.08
CA VAL A 125 6.97 -3.20 16.52
C VAL A 125 8.37 -3.63 16.96
N ALA A 126 8.87 -4.78 16.48
CA ALA A 126 10.23 -5.22 16.76
C ALA A 126 11.27 -4.21 16.26
N ALA A 127 11.10 -3.70 15.04
CA ALA A 127 12.00 -2.70 14.47
C ALA A 127 11.96 -1.36 15.20
N ILE A 128 10.76 -0.87 15.57
CA ILE A 128 10.59 0.38 16.33
C ILE A 128 11.37 0.31 17.65
N ARG A 129 11.21 -0.80 18.38
CA ARG A 129 11.94 -1.05 19.63
C ARG A 129 13.44 -1.18 19.40
N GLN A 130 13.86 -1.79 18.29
CA GLN A 130 15.27 -1.90 17.95
C GLN A 130 15.89 -0.52 17.67
N PHE A 131 15.26 0.30 16.82
CA PHE A 131 15.73 1.67 16.57
C PHE A 131 15.72 2.53 17.83
N ALA A 132 14.78 2.32 18.76
CA ALA A 132 14.80 3.00 20.05
C ALA A 132 16.05 2.67 20.88
N ARG A 133 16.58 1.45 20.74
CA ARG A 133 17.80 0.98 21.41
C ARG A 133 19.07 1.47 20.72
N VAL A 134 19.17 1.32 19.40
CA VAL A 134 20.44 1.53 18.66
C VAL A 134 20.63 2.94 18.12
N ALA A 135 19.53 3.68 17.92
CA ALA A 135 19.51 5.06 17.45
C ALA A 135 18.63 5.95 18.35
N PRO A 136 18.91 6.05 19.67
CA PRO A 136 18.00 6.68 20.63
C PRO A 136 17.75 8.17 20.38
N LYS A 137 18.68 8.86 19.71
CA LYS A 137 18.55 10.28 19.34
C LYS A 137 17.64 10.49 18.12
N ALA A 138 17.52 9.49 17.25
CA ALA A 138 16.69 9.57 16.06
C ALA A 138 15.20 9.53 16.45
N ARG A 139 14.42 10.46 15.90
CA ARG A 139 12.96 10.49 16.05
C ARG A 139 12.37 9.30 15.29
N ARG A 140 11.49 8.53 15.91
CA ARG A 140 10.79 7.41 15.24
C ARG A 140 9.40 7.89 14.86
N VAL A 141 9.12 7.97 13.56
CA VAL A 141 7.87 8.54 13.04
C VAL A 141 7.10 7.47 12.28
N GLY A 142 5.88 7.19 12.70
CA GLY A 142 4.98 6.27 12.05
C GLY A 142 4.11 7.00 11.06
N CYS A 143 4.34 6.75 9.78
CA CYS A 143 3.48 7.18 8.68
C CYS A 143 2.49 6.05 8.41
N PHE A 144 1.33 6.07 9.07
CA PHE A 144 0.37 4.98 8.97
C PHE A 144 -0.25 4.92 7.57
N GLU A 145 -0.41 3.71 7.02
CA GLU A 145 -1.09 3.46 5.75
C GLU A 145 -2.53 3.99 5.73
N THR A 146 -3.14 4.16 6.90
CA THR A 146 -4.48 4.71 7.09
C THR A 146 -4.51 6.24 7.10
N ALA A 147 -3.35 6.91 7.15
CA ALA A 147 -3.22 8.35 7.37
C ALA A 147 -3.95 9.19 6.30
N PHE A 148 -3.73 8.86 5.02
CA PHE A 148 -4.34 9.60 3.92
C PHE A 148 -5.88 9.54 3.95
N HIS A 149 -6.43 8.47 4.51
CA HIS A 149 -7.86 8.24 4.66
C HIS A 149 -8.44 8.81 5.95
N GLY A 150 -7.63 9.41 6.82
CA GLY A 150 -8.04 9.96 8.10
C GLY A 150 -9.12 11.05 7.98
N ALA A 151 -9.12 11.80 6.87
CA ALA A 151 -10.13 12.83 6.59
C ALA A 151 -11.43 12.31 5.94
N MET A 152 -11.53 11.00 5.68
CA MET A 152 -12.73 10.39 5.11
C MET A 152 -13.97 10.70 5.96
N PRO A 153 -15.11 11.07 5.35
CA PRO A 153 -16.33 11.38 6.09
C PRO A 153 -16.83 10.15 6.86
N GLN A 154 -17.41 10.35 8.05
CA GLN A 154 -17.85 9.27 8.94
C GLN A 154 -18.77 8.26 8.24
N ARG A 155 -19.67 8.72 7.36
CA ARG A 155 -20.57 7.86 6.58
C ARG A 155 -19.86 6.84 5.67
N ARG A 156 -18.59 7.09 5.33
CA ARG A 156 -17.74 6.17 4.56
C ARG A 156 -16.84 5.29 5.44
N LYS A 157 -16.68 5.66 6.72
CA LYS A 157 -15.96 4.86 7.72
C LYS A 157 -16.86 3.82 8.41
N MET A 158 -18.11 4.14 8.67
CA MET A 158 -18.95 3.29 9.52
C MET A 158 -19.42 2.03 8.80
N TYR A 159 -19.41 0.91 9.53
CA TYR A 159 -20.18 -0.28 9.20
C TYR A 159 -21.57 -0.20 9.86
N ALA A 160 -22.59 -0.79 9.24
CA ALA A 160 -23.94 -0.89 9.80
C ALA A 160 -24.04 -2.02 10.86
N VAL A 161 -23.18 -1.95 11.88
CA VAL A 161 -23.10 -2.89 13.01
C VAL A 161 -23.41 -2.12 14.31
N PRO A 162 -23.58 -2.79 15.47
CA PRO A 162 -23.81 -2.08 16.73
C PRO A 162 -22.76 -0.99 16.97
N TYR A 163 -23.20 0.24 17.24
CA TYR A 163 -22.31 1.41 17.34
C TYR A 163 -21.23 1.25 18.41
N ALA A 164 -21.53 0.51 19.49
CA ALA A 164 -20.55 0.18 20.53
C ALA A 164 -19.30 -0.54 20.00
N TRP A 165 -19.37 -1.27 18.88
CA TRP A 165 -18.19 -1.92 18.29
C TRP A 165 -17.21 -0.90 17.71
N TYR A 166 -17.71 0.21 17.18
CA TYR A 166 -16.87 1.34 16.79
C TYR A 166 -16.25 1.98 18.04
N GLU A 167 -17.06 2.30 19.05
CA GLU A 167 -16.58 3.01 20.25
C GLU A 167 -15.58 2.21 21.09
N GLN A 168 -15.80 0.90 21.25
CA GLN A 168 -15.01 0.05 22.14
C GLN A 168 -13.86 -0.65 21.44
N TYR A 169 -14.08 -1.09 20.19
CA TYR A 169 -13.13 -1.96 19.48
C TYR A 169 -12.55 -1.29 18.22
N GLY A 170 -13.02 -0.09 17.86
CA GLY A 170 -12.55 0.62 16.67
C GLY A 170 -12.98 -0.02 15.36
N ILE A 171 -14.12 -0.73 15.33
CA ILE A 171 -14.65 -1.36 14.11
C ILE A 171 -15.20 -0.30 13.15
N GLN A 172 -14.40 0.01 12.13
CA GLN A 172 -14.71 0.94 11.04
C GLN A 172 -13.84 0.61 9.84
N ARG A 173 -14.12 1.21 8.67
CA ARG A 173 -13.20 1.27 7.54
C ARG A 173 -12.10 2.27 7.84
N TYR A 174 -10.85 1.81 7.75
CA TYR A 174 -9.67 2.68 7.86
C TYR A 174 -9.11 3.07 6.49
N GLY A 175 -9.11 2.14 5.53
CA GLY A 175 -8.40 2.30 4.26
C GLY A 175 -6.89 2.10 4.41
N PHE A 176 -6.25 1.54 3.38
CA PHE A 176 -4.80 1.30 3.34
C PHE A 176 -4.27 1.65 1.94
N HIS A 177 -2.96 1.46 1.70
CA HIS A 177 -2.25 2.05 0.56
C HIS A 177 -2.28 3.58 0.58
N GLY A 178 -2.35 4.20 1.76
CA GLY A 178 -2.46 5.64 1.91
C GLY A 178 -1.28 6.38 1.28
N ALA A 179 -0.05 5.86 1.41
CA ALA A 179 1.13 6.45 0.79
C ALA A 179 1.03 6.46 -0.74
N SER A 180 0.64 5.33 -1.34
CA SER A 180 0.47 5.21 -2.79
C SER A 180 -0.70 6.04 -3.31
N HIS A 181 -1.82 6.06 -2.59
CA HIS A 181 -2.98 6.88 -2.94
C HIS A 181 -2.68 8.37 -2.82
N ARG A 182 -1.93 8.80 -1.80
CA ARG A 182 -1.45 10.18 -1.65
C ARG A 182 -0.53 10.57 -2.80
N TYR A 183 0.46 9.74 -3.12
CA TYR A 183 1.38 9.99 -4.23
C TYR A 183 0.63 10.21 -5.54
N ALA A 184 -0.30 9.30 -5.87
CA ALA A 184 -1.09 9.42 -7.09
C ALA A 184 -1.96 10.68 -7.11
N ALA A 185 -2.56 11.06 -5.97
CA ALA A 185 -3.34 12.28 -5.87
C ALA A 185 -2.49 13.53 -6.13
N GLU A 186 -1.32 13.63 -5.47
CA GLU A 186 -0.38 14.74 -5.66
C GLU A 186 0.13 14.80 -7.10
N LYS A 187 0.45 13.65 -7.70
CA LYS A 187 0.94 13.58 -9.08
C LYS A 187 -0.13 13.98 -10.09
N VAL A 188 -1.38 13.58 -9.87
CA VAL A 188 -2.50 14.00 -10.72
C VAL A 188 -2.75 15.51 -10.60
N VAL A 189 -2.64 16.09 -9.41
CA VAL A 189 -2.72 17.56 -9.21
C VAL A 189 -1.60 18.28 -9.98
N GLU A 190 -0.37 17.75 -9.95
CA GLU A 190 0.76 18.28 -10.73
C GLU A 190 0.49 18.23 -12.24
N LEU A 191 0.02 17.08 -12.75
CA LEU A 191 -0.24 16.86 -14.18
C LEU A 191 -1.38 17.73 -14.71
N GLU A 192 -2.42 17.95 -13.91
CA GLU A 192 -3.58 18.76 -14.28
C GLU A 192 -3.38 20.26 -14.00
N GLY A 193 -2.37 20.63 -13.20
CA GLY A 193 -2.10 22.01 -12.81
C GLY A 193 -3.20 22.65 -11.93
N ARG A 194 -4.05 21.83 -11.29
CA ARG A 194 -5.14 22.28 -10.41
C ARG A 194 -5.41 21.25 -9.32
N ASN A 195 -5.89 21.70 -8.16
CA ASN A 195 -6.12 20.85 -7.00
C ASN A 195 -7.60 20.54 -6.72
N ASP A 196 -8.54 21.18 -7.43
CA ASP A 196 -9.99 21.01 -7.29
C ASP A 196 -10.53 19.85 -8.16
N LEU A 197 -9.91 18.67 -8.00
CA LEU A 197 -10.15 17.46 -8.80
C LEU A 197 -10.97 16.42 -8.03
N LYS A 198 -11.89 15.76 -8.73
CA LYS A 198 -12.50 14.47 -8.34
C LYS A 198 -11.77 13.34 -9.04
N HIS A 199 -10.88 12.70 -8.32
CA HIS A 199 -9.97 11.68 -8.83
C HIS A 199 -10.28 10.32 -8.21
N VAL A 200 -10.22 9.26 -9.02
CA VAL A 200 -10.20 7.89 -8.50
C VAL A 200 -8.87 7.26 -8.83
N ASN A 201 -8.10 6.91 -7.79
CA ASN A 201 -6.89 6.11 -7.94
C ASN A 201 -7.19 4.63 -7.71
N MET A 202 -6.68 3.78 -8.59
CA MET A 202 -6.77 2.33 -8.54
C MET A 202 -5.36 1.77 -8.31
N HIS A 203 -5.02 1.47 -7.06
CA HIS A 203 -3.80 0.74 -6.74
C HIS A 203 -4.10 -0.75 -6.91
N LEU A 204 -3.65 -1.35 -8.01
CA LEU A 204 -3.90 -2.74 -8.35
C LEU A 204 -2.58 -3.51 -8.38
N GLY A 205 -2.42 -4.47 -7.49
CA GLY A 205 -1.21 -5.27 -7.34
C GLY A 205 -1.53 -6.60 -6.65
N GLY A 206 -0.51 -7.21 -6.02
CA GLY A 206 -0.75 -8.36 -5.14
C GLY A 206 -1.77 -8.01 -4.04
N SER A 207 -1.66 -6.79 -3.51
CA SER A 207 -2.71 -6.10 -2.75
C SER A 207 -3.41 -5.07 -3.65
N SER A 208 -4.74 -4.98 -3.59
CA SER A 208 -5.51 -4.08 -4.46
C SER A 208 -6.53 -3.24 -3.69
N SER A 209 -6.59 -1.94 -3.98
CA SER A 209 -7.56 -0.99 -3.43
C SER A 209 -7.86 0.17 -4.37
N LEU A 210 -9.06 0.75 -4.22
CA LEU A 210 -9.43 2.02 -4.82
C LEU A 210 -9.50 3.10 -3.76
N CYS A 211 -9.18 4.33 -4.15
CA CYS A 211 -9.37 5.53 -3.35
C CYS A 211 -10.06 6.60 -4.18
N ALA A 212 -11.14 7.16 -3.63
CA ALA A 212 -11.71 8.40 -4.11
C ALA A 212 -11.00 9.58 -3.46
N VAL A 213 -10.62 10.55 -4.26
CA VAL A 213 -9.95 11.78 -3.83
C VAL A 213 -10.73 12.96 -4.38
N LYS A 214 -11.05 13.90 -3.49
CA LYS A 214 -11.70 15.14 -3.87
C LYS A 214 -10.94 16.30 -3.24
N ASP A 215 -10.55 17.27 -4.07
CA ASP A 215 -9.82 18.46 -3.64
C ASP A 215 -8.51 18.10 -2.89
N GLY A 216 -7.80 17.07 -3.38
CA GLY A 216 -6.59 16.51 -2.75
C GLY A 216 -6.83 15.65 -1.50
N VAL A 217 -8.08 15.51 -1.03
CA VAL A 217 -8.44 14.81 0.21
C VAL A 217 -9.13 13.49 -0.08
N SER A 218 -8.68 12.41 0.55
CA SER A 218 -9.35 11.10 0.44
C SER A 218 -10.81 11.17 0.95
N GLN A 219 -11.73 10.74 0.10
CA GLN A 219 -13.17 10.62 0.38
C GLN A 219 -13.58 9.19 0.76
N GLY A 220 -12.67 8.24 0.70
CA GLY A 220 -12.98 6.82 0.88
C GLY A 220 -11.93 5.92 0.25
N ALA A 221 -11.79 4.72 0.82
CA ALA A 221 -11.03 3.63 0.22
C ALA A 221 -11.88 2.35 0.20
N SER A 222 -11.57 1.44 -0.72
CA SER A 222 -12.28 0.16 -0.81
C SER A 222 -11.94 -0.78 0.36
N HIS A 223 -10.71 -0.72 0.86
CA HIS A 223 -10.30 -1.52 2.01
C HIS A 223 -11.13 -1.17 3.26
N GLY A 224 -11.27 -2.17 4.13
CA GLY A 224 -12.14 -2.11 5.28
C GLY A 224 -11.42 -1.80 6.59
N LEU A 225 -11.82 -2.53 7.64
CA LEU A 225 -11.13 -2.63 8.92
C LEU A 225 -9.68 -3.10 8.76
N SER A 226 -9.45 -3.99 7.81
CA SER A 226 -8.14 -4.53 7.46
C SER A 226 -7.96 -4.52 5.94
N PRO A 227 -6.75 -4.79 5.45
CA PRO A 227 -6.50 -5.00 4.03
C PRO A 227 -7.19 -6.24 3.44
N GLN A 228 -8.07 -6.96 4.16
CA GLN A 228 -8.79 -8.11 3.61
C GLN A 228 -10.07 -7.73 2.85
N GLY A 229 -10.74 -6.64 3.27
CA GLY A 229 -12.00 -6.19 2.67
C GLY A 229 -11.80 -5.38 1.39
N GLY A 230 -12.87 -5.11 0.66
CA GLY A 230 -12.85 -4.39 -0.62
C GLY A 230 -12.71 -5.32 -1.81
N LEU A 231 -11.71 -5.07 -2.67
CA LEU A 231 -11.48 -5.89 -3.86
C LEU A 231 -10.97 -7.28 -3.52
N PRO A 232 -11.28 -8.31 -4.33
CA PRO A 232 -10.51 -9.54 -4.32
C PRO A 232 -9.05 -9.21 -4.69
N GLN A 233 -8.12 -9.89 -4.05
CA GLN A 233 -6.69 -9.65 -4.23
C GLN A 233 -6.02 -10.92 -4.73
N ASN A 234 -4.69 -10.99 -4.77
CA ASN A 234 -4.03 -12.21 -5.25
C ASN A 234 -4.41 -13.46 -4.44
N ASN A 235 -4.52 -13.34 -3.12
CA ASN A 235 -4.83 -14.45 -2.20
C ASN A 235 -5.80 -14.10 -1.07
N ARG A 236 -6.42 -12.92 -1.13
CA ARG A 236 -7.36 -12.43 -0.12
C ARG A 236 -8.74 -12.22 -0.72
N ILE A 237 -9.75 -12.58 0.04
CA ILE A 237 -11.14 -12.69 -0.42
C ILE A 237 -11.77 -11.38 -0.91
N GLY A 238 -11.40 -10.21 -0.36
CA GLY A 238 -12.18 -9.00 -0.57
C GLY A 238 -13.46 -8.99 0.27
N ASP A 239 -14.48 -8.29 -0.21
CA ASP A 239 -15.79 -8.25 0.44
C ASP A 239 -16.54 -9.60 0.28
N LEU A 240 -17.04 -10.15 1.39
CA LEU A 240 -17.80 -11.40 1.44
C LEU A 240 -18.90 -11.30 2.51
N ASP A 241 -20.04 -11.94 2.26
CA ASP A 241 -21.11 -12.05 3.26
C ASP A 241 -20.62 -12.89 4.47
N PRO A 242 -20.72 -12.37 5.70
CA PRO A 242 -20.25 -13.10 6.89
C PRO A 242 -20.94 -14.46 7.09
N TYR A 243 -22.17 -14.66 6.60
CA TYR A 243 -22.86 -15.95 6.72
C TYR A 243 -22.28 -17.04 5.81
N ALA A 244 -21.55 -16.67 4.74
CA ALA A 244 -20.82 -17.65 3.95
C ALA A 244 -19.74 -18.35 4.79
N LEU A 245 -19.09 -17.62 5.71
CA LEU A 245 -18.08 -18.19 6.61
C LEU A 245 -18.71 -19.19 7.58
N ASP A 246 -19.85 -18.86 8.19
CA ASP A 246 -20.59 -19.77 9.08
C ASP A 246 -21.02 -21.05 8.34
N LEU A 247 -21.48 -20.94 7.10
CA LEU A 247 -21.85 -22.09 6.28
C LEU A 247 -20.64 -23.00 6.01
N VAL A 248 -19.49 -22.45 5.66
CA VAL A 248 -18.26 -23.23 5.43
C VAL A 248 -17.82 -23.93 6.71
N MET A 249 -17.75 -23.20 7.83
CA MET A 249 -17.35 -23.77 9.12
C MET A 249 -18.20 -24.98 9.52
N ARG A 250 -19.52 -24.88 9.36
CA ARG A 250 -20.44 -25.97 9.73
C ARG A 250 -20.32 -27.19 8.82
N ASN A 251 -20.07 -26.98 7.53
CA ASN A 251 -19.96 -28.07 6.56
C ASN A 251 -18.59 -28.76 6.60
N GLU A 252 -17.51 -28.00 6.84
CA GLU A 252 -16.15 -28.55 6.89
C GLU A 252 -15.73 -28.98 8.31
N GLY A 253 -16.51 -28.60 9.34
CA GLY A 253 -16.16 -28.88 10.73
C GLY A 253 -14.89 -28.13 11.19
N ARG A 254 -14.56 -27.00 10.55
CA ARG A 254 -13.33 -26.25 10.80
C ARG A 254 -13.53 -25.12 11.79
N PRO A 255 -12.55 -24.87 12.67
CA PRO A 255 -12.60 -23.75 13.60
C PRO A 255 -12.49 -22.41 12.87
N TRP A 256 -12.97 -21.35 13.51
CA TRP A 256 -13.02 -20.00 12.97
C TRP A 256 -11.64 -19.49 12.48
N ASP A 257 -10.60 -19.69 13.28
CA ASP A 257 -9.25 -19.19 12.96
C ASP A 257 -8.66 -19.86 11.71
N GLU A 258 -8.99 -21.13 11.46
CA GLU A 258 -8.57 -21.82 10.23
C GLU A 258 -9.29 -21.30 9.00
N VAL A 259 -10.59 -21.02 9.11
CA VAL A 259 -11.37 -20.45 8.01
C VAL A 259 -10.90 -19.02 7.71
N LEU A 260 -10.61 -18.22 8.73
CA LEU A 260 -10.01 -16.89 8.55
C LEU A 260 -8.62 -16.97 7.90
N ALA A 261 -7.77 -17.89 8.35
CA ALA A 261 -6.45 -18.10 7.76
C ALA A 261 -6.56 -18.50 6.28
N GLN A 262 -7.53 -19.35 5.94
CA GLN A 262 -7.82 -19.68 4.54
C GLN A 262 -8.25 -18.46 3.74
N CYS A 263 -9.16 -17.63 4.28
CA CYS A 263 -9.57 -16.39 3.61
C CYS A 263 -8.42 -15.41 3.38
N ALA A 264 -7.38 -15.47 4.22
CA ALA A 264 -6.22 -14.58 4.14
C ALA A 264 -5.11 -15.09 3.20
N ASN A 265 -5.08 -16.38 2.88
CA ASN A 265 -3.96 -17.01 2.16
C ASN A 265 -4.36 -17.80 0.91
N GLU A 266 -5.62 -18.23 0.81
CA GLU A 266 -6.15 -19.10 -0.25
C GLU A 266 -7.40 -18.50 -0.93
N GLY A 267 -7.74 -17.24 -0.61
CA GLY A 267 -8.86 -16.52 -1.21
C GLY A 267 -8.51 -15.85 -2.55
N GLY A 268 -9.29 -14.86 -2.97
CA GLY A 268 -8.92 -13.99 -4.09
C GLY A 268 -8.68 -14.73 -5.42
N LEU A 269 -7.71 -14.27 -6.20
CA LEU A 269 -7.39 -14.85 -7.52
C LEU A 269 -6.91 -16.29 -7.42
N VAL A 270 -6.08 -16.62 -6.43
CA VAL A 270 -5.60 -18.01 -6.23
C VAL A 270 -6.76 -18.95 -5.88
N GLY A 271 -7.73 -18.51 -5.08
CA GLY A 271 -8.93 -19.30 -4.82
C GLY A 271 -9.77 -19.52 -6.08
N LEU A 272 -9.81 -18.53 -6.98
CA LEU A 272 -10.59 -18.60 -8.22
C LEU A 272 -9.94 -19.46 -9.31
N CYS A 273 -8.63 -19.38 -9.51
CA CYS A 273 -7.95 -20.05 -10.64
C CYS A 273 -6.66 -20.80 -10.29
N GLY A 274 -6.22 -20.80 -9.03
CA GLY A 274 -5.00 -21.49 -8.59
C GLY A 274 -3.70 -20.71 -8.81
N HIS A 275 -3.76 -19.51 -9.37
CA HIS A 275 -2.61 -18.64 -9.62
C HIS A 275 -2.75 -17.32 -8.85
N SER A 276 -1.64 -16.80 -8.32
CA SER A 276 -1.60 -15.52 -7.60
C SER A 276 -0.97 -14.38 -8.42
N ASP A 277 -0.19 -14.70 -9.45
CA ASP A 277 0.46 -13.73 -10.34
C ASP A 277 -0.42 -13.43 -11.54
N MET A 278 -0.71 -12.15 -11.80
CA MET A 278 -1.57 -11.75 -12.92
C MET A 278 -1.00 -12.16 -14.29
N ARG A 279 0.32 -12.25 -14.44
CA ARG A 279 0.95 -12.67 -15.70
C ARG A 279 0.60 -14.12 -16.04
N ASP A 280 0.64 -14.99 -15.03
CA ASP A 280 0.26 -16.40 -15.18
C ASP A 280 -1.25 -16.53 -15.47
N ILE A 281 -2.07 -15.72 -14.79
CA ILE A 281 -3.52 -15.70 -14.99
C ILE A 281 -3.86 -15.24 -16.42
N GLU A 282 -3.24 -14.17 -16.91
CA GLU A 282 -3.44 -13.70 -18.28
C GLU A 282 -2.99 -14.74 -19.32
N ALA A 283 -1.85 -15.38 -19.11
CA ALA A 283 -1.37 -16.46 -19.98
C ALA A 283 -2.34 -17.66 -19.98
N GLY A 284 -2.86 -18.04 -18.81
CA GLY A 284 -3.88 -19.08 -18.67
C GLY A 284 -5.16 -18.72 -19.42
N ALA A 285 -5.67 -17.51 -19.23
CA ALA A 285 -6.86 -17.01 -19.92
C ALA A 285 -6.67 -16.99 -21.44
N ALA A 286 -5.53 -16.50 -21.92
CA ALA A 286 -5.19 -16.49 -23.35
C ALA A 286 -5.07 -17.90 -23.94
N SER A 287 -4.71 -18.89 -23.11
CA SER A 287 -4.65 -20.31 -23.48
C SER A 287 -6.00 -21.04 -23.37
N GLY A 288 -7.07 -20.34 -23.00
CA GLY A 288 -8.43 -20.87 -22.92
C GLY A 288 -8.84 -21.40 -21.54
N ASP A 289 -8.07 -21.13 -20.47
CA ASP A 289 -8.50 -21.45 -19.10
C ASP A 289 -9.63 -20.51 -18.65
N GLU A 290 -10.85 -21.07 -18.57
CA GLU A 290 -12.06 -20.36 -18.16
C GLU A 290 -11.98 -19.80 -16.73
N ARG A 291 -11.28 -20.47 -15.81
CA ARG A 291 -11.13 -19.99 -14.42
C ARG A 291 -10.20 -18.80 -14.36
N CYS A 292 -9.12 -18.80 -15.15
CA CYS A 292 -8.24 -17.64 -15.26
C CYS A 292 -8.97 -16.43 -15.87
N ALA A 293 -9.73 -16.64 -16.95
CA ALA A 293 -10.56 -15.59 -17.54
C ALA A 293 -11.61 -15.05 -16.54
N LEU A 294 -12.25 -15.95 -15.78
CA LEU A 294 -13.18 -15.58 -14.71
C LEU A 294 -12.50 -14.77 -13.61
N ALA A 295 -11.29 -15.13 -13.18
CA ALA A 295 -10.55 -14.41 -12.13
C ALA A 295 -10.29 -12.95 -12.53
N ILE A 296 -9.87 -12.71 -13.78
CA ILE A 296 -9.67 -11.36 -14.33
C ILE A 296 -11.01 -10.60 -14.34
N ALA A 297 -12.08 -11.24 -14.83
CA ALA A 297 -13.40 -10.63 -14.91
C ALA A 297 -13.97 -10.26 -13.54
N VAL A 298 -13.74 -11.09 -12.52
CA VAL A 298 -14.15 -10.84 -11.13
C VAL A 298 -13.41 -9.63 -10.55
N LEU A 299 -12.09 -9.54 -10.74
CA LEU A 299 -11.30 -8.38 -10.30
C LEU A 299 -11.76 -7.09 -11.00
N ALA A 300 -11.94 -7.14 -12.33
CA ALA A 300 -12.39 -5.99 -13.11
C ALA A 300 -13.81 -5.53 -12.71
N THR A 301 -14.72 -6.47 -12.45
CA THR A 301 -16.09 -6.17 -12.01
C THR A 301 -16.10 -5.54 -10.63
N SER A 302 -15.40 -6.11 -9.66
CA SER A 302 -15.30 -5.54 -8.30
C SER A 302 -14.68 -4.14 -8.32
N THR A 303 -13.67 -3.93 -9.18
CA THR A 303 -13.06 -2.60 -9.39
C THR A 303 -14.07 -1.60 -9.94
N ARG A 304 -14.89 -2.00 -10.92
CA ARG A 304 -15.96 -1.17 -11.49
C ARG A 304 -17.06 -0.85 -10.49
N ASP A 305 -17.41 -1.78 -9.61
CA ASP A 305 -18.41 -1.54 -8.56
C ASP A 305 -17.96 -0.42 -7.62
N TRP A 306 -16.71 -0.47 -7.15
CA TRP A 306 -16.12 0.59 -6.32
C TRP A 306 -15.94 1.90 -7.08
N LEU A 307 -15.49 1.87 -8.34
CA LEU A 307 -15.41 3.05 -9.18
C LEU A 307 -16.77 3.75 -9.29
N GLY A 308 -17.82 2.99 -9.64
CA GLY A 308 -19.19 3.52 -9.75
C GLY A 308 -19.68 4.13 -8.44
N ALA A 309 -19.48 3.44 -7.32
CA ALA A 309 -19.85 3.93 -5.99
C ALA A 309 -19.14 5.23 -5.61
N PHE A 310 -17.90 5.43 -6.05
CA PHE A 310 -17.14 6.64 -5.80
C PHE A 310 -17.51 7.80 -6.73
N VAL A 311 -17.68 7.53 -8.02
CA VAL A 311 -18.10 8.54 -9.01
C VAL A 311 -19.47 9.14 -8.62
N VAL A 312 -20.41 8.29 -8.22
CA VAL A 312 -21.75 8.73 -7.79
C VAL A 312 -21.67 9.58 -6.51
N GLU A 313 -20.88 9.15 -5.51
CA GLU A 313 -20.75 9.88 -4.24
C GLU A 313 -20.06 11.24 -4.40
N MET A 314 -19.00 11.31 -5.21
CA MET A 314 -18.30 12.56 -5.47
C MET A 314 -19.11 13.49 -6.39
N GLY A 315 -20.14 12.96 -7.06
CA GLY A 315 -20.95 13.68 -8.03
C GLY A 315 -20.15 14.11 -9.25
N GLY A 316 -19.26 13.24 -9.75
CA GLY A 316 -18.42 13.51 -10.91
C GLY A 316 -17.08 12.78 -10.87
N LEU A 317 -16.34 12.90 -11.98
CA LEU A 317 -15.03 12.30 -12.19
C LEU A 317 -14.24 13.22 -13.13
N ASP A 318 -13.09 13.68 -12.66
CA ASP A 318 -12.17 14.54 -13.40
C ASP A 318 -10.94 13.77 -13.87
N ALA A 319 -10.48 12.75 -13.13
CA ALA A 319 -9.32 11.94 -13.53
C ALA A 319 -9.40 10.51 -12.99
N ILE A 320 -8.77 9.57 -13.71
CA ILE A 320 -8.49 8.22 -13.24
C ILE A 320 -6.97 8.01 -13.23
N SER A 321 -6.44 7.36 -12.19
CA SER A 321 -5.08 6.82 -12.24
C SER A 321 -5.04 5.34 -11.88
N PHE A 322 -4.12 4.62 -12.52
CA PHE A 322 -3.72 3.27 -12.16
C PHE A 322 -2.31 3.29 -11.59
N THR A 323 -2.07 2.48 -10.56
CA THR A 323 -0.75 2.24 -9.99
C THR A 323 -0.68 0.82 -9.43
N GLY A 324 0.48 0.39 -8.94
CA GLY A 324 0.71 -0.98 -8.48
C GLY A 324 0.95 -1.93 -9.66
N GLY A 325 1.58 -3.08 -9.40
CA GLY A 325 2.08 -3.96 -10.46
C GLY A 325 1.03 -4.40 -11.51
N ILE A 326 -0.22 -4.64 -11.11
CA ILE A 326 -1.29 -4.94 -12.09
C ILE A 326 -1.70 -3.66 -12.82
N GLY A 327 -1.92 -2.57 -12.10
CA GLY A 327 -2.33 -1.29 -12.69
C GLY A 327 -1.30 -0.73 -13.68
N GLU A 328 -0.02 -0.94 -13.41
CA GLU A 328 1.12 -0.46 -14.22
C GLU A 328 1.34 -1.28 -15.50
N TYR A 329 1.15 -2.60 -15.45
CA TYR A 329 1.63 -3.50 -16.50
C TYR A 329 0.52 -4.29 -17.22
N SER A 330 -0.66 -4.48 -16.60
CA SER A 330 -1.75 -5.25 -17.22
C SER A 330 -2.65 -4.36 -18.09
N ALA A 331 -2.37 -4.33 -19.39
CA ALA A 331 -3.27 -3.71 -20.36
C ALA A 331 -4.65 -4.39 -20.39
N VAL A 332 -4.70 -5.72 -20.19
CA VAL A 332 -5.93 -6.51 -20.18
C VAL A 332 -6.86 -6.08 -19.05
N VAL A 333 -6.36 -6.01 -17.81
CA VAL A 333 -7.15 -5.62 -16.64
C VAL A 333 -7.63 -4.17 -16.77
N ARG A 334 -6.75 -3.24 -17.17
CA ARG A 334 -7.12 -1.83 -17.41
C ARG A 334 -8.22 -1.72 -18.46
N GLY A 335 -8.08 -2.42 -19.59
CA GLY A 335 -9.08 -2.43 -20.67
C GLY A 335 -10.43 -2.98 -20.21
N GLN A 336 -10.43 -4.07 -19.44
CA GLN A 336 -11.68 -4.61 -18.88
C GLN A 336 -12.34 -3.69 -17.86
N ILE A 337 -11.56 -2.97 -17.04
CA ILE A 337 -12.07 -2.00 -16.07
C ILE A 337 -12.68 -0.78 -16.79
N LEU A 338 -12.03 -0.29 -17.84
CA LEU A 338 -12.39 0.96 -18.54
C LEU A 338 -13.46 0.79 -19.62
N ARG A 339 -13.90 -0.44 -19.92
CA ARG A 339 -14.92 -0.71 -20.95
C ARG A 339 -16.24 0.03 -20.72
N ASP A 340 -16.87 0.50 -21.79
CA ASP A 340 -18.23 1.07 -21.77
C ASP A 340 -18.41 2.26 -20.78
N LEU A 341 -17.36 3.06 -20.55
CA LEU A 341 -17.40 4.23 -19.67
C LEU A 341 -17.54 5.57 -20.41
N GLU A 342 -17.84 5.53 -21.72
CA GLU A 342 -17.99 6.73 -22.56
C GLU A 342 -19.12 7.65 -22.06
N PHE A 343 -20.15 7.09 -21.42
CA PHE A 343 -21.23 7.86 -20.80
C PHE A 343 -20.74 8.74 -19.64
N LEU A 344 -19.59 8.43 -19.04
CA LEU A 344 -18.89 9.24 -18.04
C LEU A 344 -17.85 10.18 -18.69
N GLY A 345 -17.70 10.15 -20.02
CA GLY A 345 -16.67 10.88 -20.74
C GLY A 345 -15.28 10.25 -20.66
N VAL A 346 -15.19 8.98 -20.24
CA VAL A 346 -13.94 8.21 -20.18
C VAL A 346 -13.80 7.46 -21.51
N VAL A 347 -12.79 7.83 -22.30
CA VAL A 347 -12.48 7.16 -23.57
C VAL A 347 -11.01 6.74 -23.57
N MET A 348 -10.78 5.43 -23.51
CA MET A 348 -9.42 4.86 -23.55
C MET A 348 -8.97 4.68 -25.01
N ASP A 349 -7.73 5.07 -25.30
CA ASP A 349 -7.03 4.70 -26.52
C ASP A 349 -6.40 3.30 -26.35
N ALA A 350 -6.92 2.31 -27.08
CA ALA A 350 -6.46 0.94 -27.00
C ALA A 350 -4.97 0.78 -27.36
N THR A 351 -4.46 1.55 -28.33
CA THR A 351 -3.05 1.49 -28.74
C THR A 351 -2.16 2.01 -27.62
N LYS A 352 -2.54 3.13 -26.99
CA LYS A 352 -1.81 3.65 -25.82
C LYS A 352 -1.88 2.66 -24.65
N ASN A 353 -3.04 2.05 -24.40
CA ASN A 353 -3.21 1.08 -23.32
C ASN A 353 -2.27 -0.12 -23.44
N GLU A 354 -2.11 -0.67 -24.65
CA GLU A 354 -1.19 -1.78 -24.91
C GLU A 354 0.28 -1.34 -24.82
N ALA A 355 0.61 -0.13 -25.27
CA ALA A 355 1.98 0.36 -25.31
C ALA A 355 2.54 0.80 -23.94
N VAL A 356 1.70 1.26 -23.02
CA VAL A 356 2.15 1.76 -21.72
C VAL A 356 2.59 0.62 -20.80
N GLN A 357 3.84 0.73 -20.34
CA GLN A 357 4.48 -0.18 -19.39
C GLN A 357 5.12 0.66 -18.27
N GLY A 358 4.48 0.72 -17.10
CA GLY A 358 4.96 1.48 -15.95
C GLY A 358 4.32 2.86 -15.78
N GLU A 359 4.61 3.83 -16.65
CA GLU A 359 4.06 5.19 -16.53
C GLU A 359 3.63 5.76 -17.89
N GLY A 360 2.52 6.50 -17.92
CA GLY A 360 2.01 7.12 -19.14
C GLY A 360 0.54 7.52 -19.06
N SER A 361 -0.04 7.92 -20.20
CA SER A 361 -1.45 8.29 -20.32
C SER A 361 -2.17 7.37 -21.30
N LEU A 362 -3.41 6.99 -21.00
CA LEU A 362 -4.19 6.03 -21.80
C LEU A 362 -5.41 6.62 -22.48
N HIS A 363 -5.70 7.90 -22.26
CA HIS A 363 -6.92 8.52 -22.78
C HIS A 363 -6.78 8.89 -24.26
N ALA A 364 -7.87 8.74 -25.00
CA ALA A 364 -8.03 9.25 -26.35
C ALA A 364 -8.21 10.78 -26.31
N GLU A 365 -7.97 11.44 -27.45
CA GLU A 365 -8.20 12.90 -27.57
C GLU A 365 -9.66 13.31 -27.31
N SER A 366 -10.61 12.41 -27.56
CA SER A 366 -12.04 12.62 -27.29
C SER A 366 -12.44 12.39 -25.83
N SER A 367 -11.53 11.89 -24.99
CA SER A 367 -11.82 11.67 -23.57
C SER A 367 -11.93 13.01 -22.84
N ARG A 368 -12.99 13.17 -22.06
CA ARG A 368 -13.14 14.30 -21.13
C ARG A 368 -12.43 14.06 -19.81
N VAL A 369 -12.18 12.79 -19.49
CA VAL A 369 -11.52 12.35 -18.27
C VAL A 369 -10.12 11.84 -18.65
N PRO A 370 -9.03 12.52 -18.26
CA PRO A 370 -7.70 11.98 -18.38
C PRO A 370 -7.54 10.68 -17.57
N ILE A 371 -6.77 9.75 -18.16
CA ILE A 371 -6.45 8.43 -17.59
C ILE A 371 -4.93 8.30 -17.56
N TYR A 372 -4.39 8.05 -16.36
CA TYR A 372 -2.96 7.92 -16.10
C TYR A 372 -2.58 6.54 -15.58
N VAL A 373 -1.35 6.13 -15.89
CA VAL A 373 -0.64 5.05 -15.22
C VAL A 373 0.56 5.69 -14.54
N LEU A 374 0.74 5.48 -13.23
CA LEU A 374 1.72 6.18 -12.41
C LEU A 374 2.59 5.18 -11.64
N ARG A 375 3.90 5.37 -11.68
CA ARG A 375 4.82 4.64 -10.80
C ARG A 375 4.84 5.28 -9.42
N THR A 376 4.45 4.51 -8.40
CA THR A 376 4.44 5.00 -7.02
C THR A 376 5.84 4.97 -6.41
N ASP A 377 6.24 6.03 -5.70
CA ASP A 377 7.40 6.02 -4.80
C ASP A 377 6.92 6.23 -3.36
N GLU A 378 6.57 5.13 -2.70
CA GLU A 378 6.00 5.19 -1.35
C GLU A 378 7.05 5.59 -0.31
N GLU A 379 8.32 5.23 -0.51
CA GLU A 379 9.37 5.61 0.44
C GLU A 379 9.61 7.12 0.44
N LEU A 380 9.55 7.77 -0.72
CA LEU A 380 9.64 9.23 -0.81
C LEU A 380 8.47 9.90 -0.05
N VAL A 381 7.25 9.36 -0.14
CA VAL A 381 6.11 9.88 0.61
C VAL A 381 6.34 9.77 2.13
N VAL A 382 6.86 8.64 2.60
CA VAL A 382 7.18 8.47 4.03
C VAL A 382 8.30 9.42 4.46
N ALA A 383 9.31 9.64 3.62
CA ALA A 383 10.37 10.61 3.89
C ALA A 383 9.82 12.03 4.01
N ARG A 384 8.97 12.46 3.05
CA ARG A 384 8.27 13.76 3.08
C ARG A 384 7.42 13.91 4.33
N GLN A 385 6.57 12.92 4.64
CA GLN A 385 5.72 12.93 5.84
C GLN A 385 6.52 13.02 7.14
N THR A 386 7.64 12.30 7.21
CA THR A 386 8.55 12.36 8.35
C THR A 386 9.19 13.74 8.45
N CYS A 387 9.64 14.32 7.35
CA CYS A 387 10.21 15.67 7.28
C CYS A 387 9.21 16.75 7.72
N GLU A 388 7.99 16.70 7.18
CA GLU A 388 6.86 17.57 7.54
C GLU A 388 6.56 17.47 9.05
N PHE A 389 6.50 16.25 9.60
CA PHE A 389 6.23 16.01 11.03
C PHE A 389 7.30 16.61 11.96
N LEU A 390 8.56 16.65 11.53
CA LEU A 390 9.64 17.27 12.29
C LEU A 390 9.64 18.80 12.21
N GLY A 391 8.73 19.41 11.44
CA GLY A 391 8.61 20.87 11.33
C GLY A 391 9.66 21.50 10.43
N VAL A 392 10.28 20.73 9.55
CA VAL A 392 11.29 21.20 8.60
C VAL A 392 10.67 21.15 7.19
N GLY A 393 9.96 22.22 6.84
CA GLY A 393 9.16 22.38 5.61
C GLY A 393 7.67 22.26 5.91
N THR A 394 6.86 23.32 5.98
CA THR A 394 6.63 24.33 4.93
C THR A 394 6.44 25.75 5.52
N GLU A 395 7.47 26.60 5.41
CA GLU A 395 7.23 28.02 5.17
C GLU A 395 7.17 28.21 3.65
N GLY A 396 5.94 28.29 3.10
CA GLY A 396 5.69 28.74 1.73
C GLY A 396 5.42 27.66 0.68
N ALA A 397 4.13 27.37 0.47
CA ALA A 397 3.54 27.09 -0.85
C ALA A 397 2.05 27.48 -0.80
#